data_AF-A0A9E0HJ65-F1
#
_entry.id   AF-A0A9E0HJ65-F1
#
_cell.length_a   1.000
_cell.length_b   1.000
_cell.length_c   1.000
_cell.angle_alpha   90.00
_cell.angle_beta   90.00
_cell.angle_gamma   90.00
#
_symmetry.space_group_name_H-M   'P 1'
#
loop_
_entity.id
_entity.type
_entity.pdbx_description
1 polymer ?
#
loop_
_entity_poly.entity_id
_entity_poly.type
_entity_poly.pdbx_seq_one_letter_code
_entity_poly.pdbx_strand_id
1 'polypeptide(L)'
;MKPNLNRSLLALLVGGTLLTFSACKKDETAEPHVPTPSGSAFTITDIGNNTRQVEGTTAANFTFTSDKQWLLHGFVYVSDGATLTIEPGTVIKGDKNSKGTLIIQRGAKIHAEGSSSQPIVFTSNQAAGSRDYGDWGGIIICGRATNNQPGGEALIEGGPEAWYGGTNDADNSGVLRYVRIEFPGIALQPNQEINGLTLGSVGHGTTIDHLQVSHCGDDSYEMFGGTVNLKHIAAFRGWDDDFDTDNGYRGMVQFGMSLRDPAIADQSGSNGFESDNDASGSSAAPYTMPIFSNITFFGPHTVDQAATNTQYKRAAHIRRNSRLTAYNTVFAGYPTGLLLDGTPTEAAAAANTLMMRASVVAGCTTPLAVASGSTFDISTWFNTAGWNNSEANDAAALGMAAPMSLTAPILLPNAGSPLLSGADFTGVAADPFFQQVSFRGAFGAENWTAGWCNWDPQNTVY
;
A
#
# COMPACT_ATOMS: atom_id res chain seq x y z
N MET A 1 16.11 -26.25 -73.04
CA MET A 1 16.10 -24.80 -73.31
C MET A 1 14.84 -24.18 -72.71
N LYS A 2 15.01 -23.55 -71.55
CA LYS A 2 14.31 -22.36 -71.05
C LYS A 2 15.45 -21.45 -70.54
N PRO A 3 15.39 -20.11 -70.57
CA PRO A 3 14.36 -19.33 -69.86
C PRO A 3 14.06 -17.91 -70.43
N ASN A 4 13.37 -17.10 -69.61
CA ASN A 4 13.17 -15.62 -69.60
C ASN A 4 11.74 -15.15 -69.98
N LEU A 5 11.05 -14.25 -69.28
CA LEU A 5 11.37 -13.42 -68.09
C LEU A 5 10.07 -12.86 -67.43
N ASN A 6 10.10 -12.76 -66.09
CA ASN A 6 9.47 -11.85 -65.12
C ASN A 6 8.20 -11.03 -65.44
N ARG A 7 7.26 -11.07 -64.47
CA ARG A 7 6.84 -9.87 -63.72
C ARG A 7 6.63 -10.19 -62.22
N SER A 8 7.20 -9.32 -61.40
CA SER A 8 7.41 -9.41 -59.96
C SER A 8 6.14 -9.18 -59.13
N LEU A 9 5.95 -9.99 -58.09
CA LEU A 9 5.14 -9.61 -56.93
C LEU A 9 5.99 -9.83 -55.67
N LEU A 10 6.23 -8.74 -54.96
CA LEU A 10 7.01 -8.66 -53.73
C LEU A 10 6.13 -9.22 -52.59
N ALA A 11 6.41 -10.44 -52.11
CA ALA A 11 5.79 -10.95 -50.89
C ALA A 11 6.56 -10.37 -49.70
N LEU A 12 5.92 -9.45 -49.00
CA LEU A 12 6.39 -8.89 -47.73
C LEU A 12 6.37 -10.00 -46.68
N LEU A 13 7.54 -10.42 -46.22
CA LEU A 13 7.69 -11.32 -45.08
C LEU A 13 7.37 -10.52 -43.81
N VAL A 14 6.12 -10.58 -43.33
CA VAL A 14 5.77 -10.07 -42.00
C VAL A 14 6.28 -11.09 -40.98
N GLY A 15 7.50 -10.87 -40.50
CA GLY A 15 8.01 -11.53 -39.31
C GLY A 15 7.20 -11.03 -38.11
N GLY A 16 6.22 -11.81 -37.68
CA GLY A 16 5.57 -11.61 -36.38
C GLY A 16 6.56 -11.96 -35.29
N THR A 17 7.17 -10.95 -34.68
CA THR A 17 7.92 -11.11 -33.44
C THR A 17 6.90 -11.34 -32.32
N LEU A 18 6.60 -12.61 -32.02
CA LEU A 18 6.01 -12.96 -30.73
C LEU A 18 7.06 -12.62 -29.67
N LEU A 19 6.84 -11.51 -28.96
CA LEU A 19 7.46 -11.26 -27.67
C LEU A 19 6.80 -12.23 -26.67
N THR A 20 7.34 -13.44 -26.59
CA THR A 20 7.09 -14.32 -25.46
C THR A 20 7.79 -13.70 -24.26
N PHE A 21 7.03 -13.10 -23.34
CA PHE A 21 7.51 -12.89 -21.98
C PHE A 21 7.84 -14.27 -21.41
N SER A 22 9.11 -14.54 -21.16
CA SER A 22 9.55 -15.66 -20.34
C SER A 22 9.04 -15.42 -18.92
N ALA A 23 7.83 -15.89 -18.63
CA ALA A 23 7.48 -16.26 -17.28
C ALA A 23 8.35 -17.47 -16.93
N CYS A 24 9.36 -17.26 -16.09
CA CYS A 24 10.04 -18.37 -15.44
C CYS A 24 8.96 -19.20 -14.75
N LYS A 25 8.85 -20.47 -15.16
CA LYS A 25 8.03 -21.45 -14.47
C LYS A 25 8.44 -21.47 -12.99
N LYS A 26 7.51 -21.09 -12.10
CA LYS A 26 7.59 -21.43 -10.68
C LYS A 26 7.36 -22.94 -10.60
N ASP A 27 8.41 -23.70 -10.32
CA ASP A 27 8.22 -25.04 -9.78
C ASP A 27 7.68 -24.86 -8.36
N GLU A 28 6.37 -25.04 -8.20
CA GLU A 28 5.67 -25.06 -6.92
C GLU A 28 5.94 -26.37 -6.17
N THR A 29 7.18 -26.58 -5.76
CA THR A 29 7.45 -27.50 -4.65
C THR A 29 7.61 -26.67 -3.40
N ALA A 30 6.65 -26.78 -2.48
CA ALA A 30 6.74 -26.22 -1.14
C ALA A 30 8.02 -26.74 -0.49
N GLU A 31 9.04 -25.88 -0.44
CA GLU A 31 10.24 -26.15 0.34
C GLU A 31 9.85 -26.19 1.82
N PRO A 32 10.23 -27.24 2.58
CA PRO A 32 9.87 -27.36 3.97
C PRO A 32 10.43 -26.19 4.78
N HIS A 33 9.64 -25.69 5.74
CA HIS A 33 10.05 -24.65 6.68
C HIS A 33 11.35 -25.05 7.41
N VAL A 34 12.46 -24.37 7.08
CA VAL A 34 13.72 -24.50 7.81
C VAL A 34 13.65 -23.57 9.02
N PRO A 35 13.90 -24.06 10.25
CA PRO A 35 13.91 -23.23 11.45
C PRO A 35 14.96 -22.12 11.34
N THR A 36 14.57 -20.89 11.69
CA THR A 36 15.46 -19.73 11.77
C THR A 36 16.62 -19.98 12.75
N PRO A 37 17.86 -19.54 12.46
CA PRO A 37 18.99 -19.71 13.37
C PRO A 37 18.72 -19.09 14.75
N SER A 38 18.54 -19.96 15.75
CA SER A 38 18.41 -19.59 17.16
C SER A 38 19.80 -19.26 17.73
N GLY A 39 20.05 -17.99 18.08
CA GLY A 39 21.20 -17.61 18.92
C GLY A 39 21.92 -16.30 18.57
N SER A 40 21.51 -15.58 17.54
CA SER A 40 22.19 -14.36 17.10
C SER A 40 21.69 -13.14 17.89
N ALA A 41 22.61 -12.28 18.32
CA ALA A 41 22.30 -10.89 18.65
C ALA A 41 22.67 -10.03 17.43
N PHE A 42 22.04 -8.86 17.28
CA PHE A 42 22.46 -7.91 16.27
C PHE A 42 23.97 -7.62 16.39
N THR A 43 24.63 -7.49 15.24
CA THR A 43 25.94 -6.87 15.19
C THR A 43 25.73 -5.36 15.21
N ILE A 44 26.29 -4.71 16.24
CA ILE A 44 26.18 -3.26 16.43
C ILE A 44 27.56 -2.62 16.27
N THR A 45 27.70 -1.72 15.29
CA THR A 45 28.94 -1.00 15.02
C THR A 45 28.75 0.50 15.23
N ASP A 46 29.64 1.14 15.98
CA ASP A 46 29.73 2.60 16.05
C ASP A 46 30.38 3.13 14.76
N ILE A 47 29.62 3.90 13.98
CA ILE A 47 30.10 4.48 12.72
C ILE A 47 30.31 6.00 12.80
N GLY A 48 30.33 6.56 14.02
CA GLY A 48 30.49 8.00 14.25
C GLY A 48 29.19 8.78 14.07
N ASN A 49 29.25 10.11 14.24
CA ASN A 49 28.11 11.03 14.13
C ASN A 49 26.87 10.59 14.92
N ASN A 50 27.07 10.05 16.13
CA ASN A 50 26.01 9.54 16.98
C ASN A 50 25.14 8.45 16.31
N THR A 51 25.70 7.69 15.36
CA THR A 51 25.01 6.66 14.59
C THR A 51 25.52 5.26 14.95
N ARG A 52 24.61 4.30 15.07
CA ARG A 52 24.88 2.88 15.29
C ARG A 52 24.38 2.09 14.09
N GLN A 53 25.30 1.42 13.40
CA GLN A 53 24.95 0.46 12.36
C GLN A 53 24.45 -0.85 12.99
N VAL A 54 23.37 -1.40 12.43
CA VAL A 54 22.70 -2.64 12.87
C VAL A 54 22.68 -3.62 11.71
N GLU A 55 23.17 -4.83 11.96
CA GLU A 55 23.24 -5.90 10.97
C GLU A 55 22.78 -7.24 11.55
N GLY A 56 22.27 -8.10 10.67
CA GLY A 56 22.00 -9.49 10.97
C GLY A 56 20.69 -9.72 11.72
N THR A 57 20.70 -10.68 12.63
CA THR A 57 19.48 -11.21 13.27
C THR A 57 19.58 -11.10 14.79
N THR A 58 18.47 -10.75 15.45
CA THR A 58 18.34 -10.88 16.90
C THR A 58 17.23 -11.86 17.28
N ALA A 59 17.53 -12.79 18.19
CA ALA A 59 16.55 -13.59 18.92
C ALA A 59 16.32 -13.10 20.36
N ALA A 60 16.96 -11.97 20.74
CA ALA A 60 16.78 -11.32 22.02
C ALA A 60 16.09 -9.96 21.85
N ASN A 61 15.37 -9.53 22.89
CA ASN A 61 14.81 -8.19 22.94
C ASN A 61 15.91 -7.14 22.77
N PHE A 62 15.61 -6.11 21.99
CA PHE A 62 16.54 -5.02 21.73
C PHE A 62 15.81 -3.68 21.72
N THR A 63 16.50 -2.61 22.10
CA THR A 63 15.92 -1.27 22.14
C THR A 63 16.72 -0.33 21.24
N PHE A 64 16.05 0.28 20.27
CA PHE A 64 16.54 1.45 19.58
C PHE A 64 16.20 2.68 20.41
N THR A 65 17.23 3.23 21.04
CA THR A 65 17.13 4.41 21.89
C THR A 65 17.16 5.71 21.08
N SER A 66 16.47 6.72 21.59
CA SER A 66 16.29 8.03 20.95
C SER A 66 17.51 8.95 21.04
N ASP A 67 18.49 8.62 21.89
CA ASP A 67 19.76 9.35 22.04
C ASP A 67 20.74 9.08 20.89
N LYS A 68 20.41 8.20 19.93
CA LYS A 68 21.25 7.81 18.79
C LYS A 68 20.43 7.74 17.51
N GLN A 69 21.12 7.79 16.38
CA GLN A 69 20.57 7.35 15.09
C GLN A 69 20.92 5.88 14.87
N TRP A 70 20.02 5.14 14.23
CA TRP A 70 20.23 3.73 13.90
C TRP A 70 20.31 3.58 12.39
N LEU A 71 21.30 2.85 11.87
CA LEU A 71 21.44 2.57 10.43
C LEU A 71 21.24 1.08 10.19
N LEU A 72 20.16 0.71 9.51
CA LEU A 72 19.92 -0.65 9.05
C LEU A 72 20.83 -0.94 7.86
N HIS A 73 21.66 -1.97 7.98
CA HIS A 73 22.57 -2.40 6.92
C HIS A 73 22.28 -3.86 6.56
N GLY A 74 21.93 -4.08 5.29
CA GLY A 74 21.37 -5.34 4.82
C GLY A 74 20.01 -5.67 5.45
N PHE A 75 19.66 -6.95 5.45
CA PHE A 75 18.44 -7.43 6.09
C PHE A 75 18.63 -7.58 7.61
N VAL A 76 17.85 -6.82 8.37
CA VAL A 76 17.87 -6.78 9.83
C VAL A 76 16.65 -7.51 10.36
N TYR A 77 16.87 -8.71 10.91
CA TYR A 77 15.79 -9.62 11.33
C TYR A 77 15.57 -9.58 12.85
N VAL A 78 14.31 -9.46 13.26
CA VAL A 78 13.85 -9.75 14.62
C VAL A 78 13.14 -11.10 14.57
N SER A 79 13.68 -12.09 15.27
CA SER A 79 13.21 -13.47 15.21
C SER A 79 12.19 -13.81 16.29
N ASP A 80 11.54 -14.96 16.15
CA ASP A 80 10.48 -15.46 17.02
C ASP A 80 10.84 -15.32 18.52
N GLY A 81 9.89 -14.80 19.30
CA GLY A 81 10.04 -14.55 20.74
C GLY A 81 10.76 -13.25 21.11
N ALA A 82 11.45 -12.59 20.17
CA ALA A 82 12.08 -11.29 20.42
C ALA A 82 11.13 -10.11 20.18
N THR A 83 11.37 -9.01 20.89
CA THR A 83 10.71 -7.72 20.68
C THR A 83 11.77 -6.64 20.39
N LEU A 84 11.62 -5.96 19.25
CA LEU A 84 12.34 -4.71 18.98
C LEU A 84 11.51 -3.54 19.52
N THR A 85 12.00 -2.86 20.55
CA THR A 85 11.40 -1.63 21.07
C THR A 85 12.09 -0.43 20.45
N ILE A 86 11.34 0.59 20.04
CA ILE A 86 11.87 1.82 19.47
C ILE A 86 11.32 2.99 20.28
N GLU A 87 12.20 3.77 20.90
CA GLU A 87 11.79 4.92 21.71
C GLU A 87 11.18 6.03 20.84
N PRO A 88 10.21 6.81 21.35
CA PRO A 88 9.68 7.99 20.67
C PRO A 88 10.78 8.95 20.21
N GLY A 89 10.63 9.53 19.01
CA GLY A 89 11.59 10.47 18.44
C GLY A 89 12.87 9.84 17.87
N THR A 90 12.99 8.51 17.89
CA THR A 90 14.15 7.81 17.31
C THR A 90 14.17 7.95 15.78
N VAL A 91 15.36 8.20 15.24
CA VAL A 91 15.61 8.21 13.79
C VAL A 91 16.35 6.94 13.40
N ILE A 92 15.74 6.21 12.47
CA ILE A 92 16.25 4.99 11.85
C ILE A 92 16.47 5.27 10.36
N LYS A 93 17.64 4.95 9.85
CA LYS A 93 18.02 5.10 8.46
C LYS A 93 18.16 3.73 7.81
N GLY A 94 17.67 3.56 6.59
CA GLY A 94 18.00 2.41 5.75
C GLY A 94 19.20 2.73 4.86
N ASP A 95 20.20 1.86 4.83
CA ASP A 95 21.34 2.01 3.92
C ASP A 95 20.97 1.61 2.48
N LYS A 96 21.11 2.54 1.53
CA LYS A 96 20.79 2.32 0.12
C LYS A 96 21.58 1.19 -0.54
N ASN A 97 22.89 1.15 -0.29
CA ASN A 97 23.77 0.24 -1.03
C ASN A 97 23.55 -1.22 -0.62
N SER A 98 23.33 -1.46 0.67
CA SER A 98 23.04 -2.79 1.21
C SER A 98 21.55 -3.14 1.15
N LYS A 99 20.69 -2.23 0.67
CA LYS A 99 19.23 -2.38 0.67
C LYS A 99 18.71 -2.66 2.08
N GLY A 100 19.07 -1.78 3.02
CA GLY A 100 18.71 -1.93 4.43
C GLY A 100 17.20 -2.14 4.61
N THR A 101 16.80 -3.22 5.27
CA THR A 101 15.38 -3.59 5.48
C THR A 101 15.17 -4.07 6.91
N LEU A 102 14.11 -3.59 7.57
CA LEU A 102 13.71 -4.11 8.88
C LEU A 102 12.67 -5.22 8.69
N ILE A 103 12.92 -6.39 9.26
CA ILE A 103 12.09 -7.58 9.09
C ILE A 103 11.70 -8.14 10.45
N ILE A 104 10.41 -8.07 10.76
CA ILE A 104 9.81 -8.67 11.96
C ILE A 104 9.25 -10.03 11.56
N GLN A 105 9.97 -11.11 11.89
CA GLN A 105 9.57 -12.47 11.50
C GLN A 105 8.38 -12.96 12.33
N ARG A 106 7.73 -14.04 11.86
CA ARG A 106 6.63 -14.68 12.57
C ARG A 106 6.96 -14.94 14.04
N GLY A 107 6.11 -14.40 14.92
CA GLY A 107 6.24 -14.52 16.37
C GLY A 107 7.19 -13.55 17.06
N ALA A 108 7.93 -12.76 16.29
CA ALA A 108 8.59 -11.56 16.79
C ALA A 108 7.60 -10.41 16.96
N LYS A 109 8.03 -9.35 17.65
CA LYS A 109 7.26 -8.13 17.81
C LYS A 109 8.08 -6.87 17.55
N ILE A 110 7.40 -5.83 17.11
CA ILE A 110 7.88 -4.46 17.10
C ILE A 110 7.03 -3.60 18.03
N HIS A 111 7.66 -2.81 18.89
CA HIS A 111 7.00 -1.81 19.72
C HIS A 111 7.58 -0.44 19.35
N ALA A 112 6.97 0.19 18.34
CA ALA A 112 7.30 1.51 17.83
C ALA A 112 6.12 2.46 18.09
N GLU A 113 6.05 2.99 19.31
CA GLU A 113 4.95 3.83 19.76
C GLU A 113 5.47 5.25 20.01
N GLY A 114 5.59 6.04 18.94
CA GLY A 114 5.91 7.46 18.99
C GLY A 114 4.74 8.30 19.51
N SER A 115 4.89 9.61 19.42
CA SER A 115 3.82 10.58 19.69
C SER A 115 3.74 11.63 18.58
N SER A 116 2.65 12.41 18.54
CA SER A 116 2.54 13.49 17.56
C SER A 116 3.67 14.51 17.65
N SER A 117 4.23 14.75 18.84
CA SER A 117 5.38 15.63 19.07
C SER A 117 6.74 14.95 18.90
N GLN A 118 6.80 13.62 18.96
CA GLN A 118 8.03 12.83 18.86
C GLN A 118 7.76 11.59 17.99
N PRO A 119 7.47 11.77 16.70
CA PRO A 119 7.25 10.64 15.80
C PRO A 119 8.55 9.84 15.66
N ILE A 120 8.42 8.53 15.49
CA ILE A 120 9.53 7.67 15.08
C ILE A 120 9.69 7.80 13.57
N VAL A 121 10.93 7.95 13.09
CA VAL A 121 11.21 8.21 11.67
C VAL A 121 12.11 7.13 11.12
N PHE A 122 11.61 6.38 10.14
CA PHE A 122 12.40 5.54 9.25
C PHE A 122 12.62 6.29 7.94
N THR A 123 13.87 6.46 7.49
CA THR A 123 14.18 7.29 6.32
C THR A 123 15.43 6.82 5.57
N SER A 124 15.72 7.43 4.42
CA SER A 124 16.94 7.19 3.63
C SER A 124 18.21 7.62 4.37
N ASN A 125 19.32 6.89 4.16
CA ASN A 125 20.65 7.32 4.62
C ASN A 125 21.29 8.41 3.75
N GLN A 126 20.67 8.82 2.64
CA GLN A 126 21.16 9.91 1.81
C GLN A 126 20.97 11.27 2.50
N ALA A 127 21.81 12.23 2.11
CA ALA A 127 21.74 13.59 2.62
C ALA A 127 20.41 14.27 2.23
N ALA A 128 19.94 15.21 3.07
CA ALA A 128 18.80 16.05 2.73
C ALA A 128 19.01 16.73 1.36
N GLY A 129 17.98 16.69 0.51
CA GLY A 129 18.03 17.16 -0.87
C GLY A 129 18.56 16.13 -1.88
N SER A 130 19.13 15.00 -1.43
CA SER A 130 19.69 13.94 -2.28
C SER A 130 19.03 12.58 -2.10
N ARG A 131 17.90 12.53 -1.38
CA ARG A 131 17.09 11.33 -1.21
C ARG A 131 16.29 11.06 -2.48
N ASP A 132 15.97 9.80 -2.73
CA ASP A 132 15.19 9.36 -3.87
C ASP A 132 14.27 8.20 -3.49
N TYR A 133 13.30 7.93 -4.35
CA TYR A 133 12.38 6.83 -4.19
C TYR A 133 13.14 5.49 -4.18
N GLY A 134 12.76 4.55 -3.31
CA GLY A 134 13.44 3.27 -3.21
C GLY A 134 14.89 3.41 -2.73
N ASP A 135 15.16 4.33 -1.80
CA ASP A 135 16.49 4.50 -1.22
C ASP A 135 16.84 3.42 -0.20
N TRP A 136 15.86 2.65 0.30
CA TRP A 136 16.08 1.52 1.19
C TRP A 136 14.88 0.56 1.13
N GLY A 137 14.93 -0.52 1.89
CA GLY A 137 13.93 -1.58 1.82
C GLY A 137 12.54 -1.16 2.26
N GLY A 138 12.41 -0.62 3.47
CA GLY A 138 11.12 -0.50 4.14
C GLY A 138 11.01 -1.45 5.33
N ILE A 139 9.77 -1.69 5.77
CA ILE A 139 9.47 -2.52 6.93
C ILE A 139 8.60 -3.70 6.50
N ILE A 140 9.04 -4.90 6.84
CA ILE A 140 8.30 -6.14 6.61
C ILE A 140 7.87 -6.70 7.96
N ILE A 141 6.58 -7.01 8.13
CA ILE A 141 6.04 -7.67 9.31
C ILE A 141 5.32 -8.94 8.88
N CYS A 142 5.78 -10.07 9.40
CA CYS A 142 5.19 -11.38 9.13
C CYS A 142 4.45 -11.88 10.38
N GLY A 143 3.15 -12.11 10.23
CA GLY A 143 2.30 -12.67 11.28
C GLY A 143 1.83 -14.09 11.00
N ARG A 144 1.02 -14.60 11.92
CA ARG A 144 0.49 -15.98 11.92
C ARG A 144 -0.99 -16.07 11.53
N ALA A 145 -1.59 -15.03 10.99
CA ALA A 145 -2.99 -15.02 10.55
C ALA A 145 -3.18 -15.79 9.23
N THR A 146 -4.42 -16.21 8.97
CA THR A 146 -4.73 -17.00 7.76
C THR A 146 -4.68 -16.17 6.48
N ASN A 147 -4.23 -16.80 5.41
CA ASN A 147 -4.18 -16.31 4.03
C ASN A 147 -4.71 -17.42 3.09
N ASN A 148 -4.80 -17.12 1.79
CA ASN A 148 -5.28 -18.08 0.78
C ASN A 148 -4.15 -18.70 -0.08
N GLN A 149 -2.90 -18.60 0.38
CA GLN A 149 -1.76 -19.21 -0.32
C GLN A 149 -1.77 -20.73 -0.15
N PRO A 150 -1.23 -21.49 -1.12
CA PRO A 150 -1.10 -22.94 -1.00
C PRO A 150 -0.40 -23.35 0.31
N GLY A 151 -1.06 -24.19 1.12
CA GLY A 151 -0.54 -24.61 2.42
C GLY A 151 -0.74 -23.62 3.57
N GLY A 152 -1.31 -22.43 3.31
CA GLY A 152 -1.59 -21.41 4.32
C GLY A 152 -0.36 -20.59 4.76
N GLU A 153 0.76 -20.74 4.06
CA GLU A 153 2.02 -20.04 4.31
C GLU A 153 2.70 -19.66 2.99
N ALA A 154 3.43 -18.56 2.99
CA ALA A 154 4.22 -18.11 1.85
C ALA A 154 5.46 -17.34 2.31
N LEU A 155 6.43 -17.19 1.41
CA LEU A 155 7.62 -16.38 1.61
C LEU A 155 7.39 -14.99 1.01
N ILE A 156 7.79 -13.93 1.71
CA ILE A 156 7.84 -12.59 1.12
C ILE A 156 8.82 -12.60 -0.06
N GLU A 157 8.44 -11.95 -1.15
CA GLU A 157 9.24 -11.89 -2.36
C GLU A 157 10.49 -11.00 -2.24
N GLY A 158 11.35 -11.02 -3.26
CA GLY A 158 12.59 -10.24 -3.28
C GLY A 158 13.78 -10.87 -2.54
N GLY A 159 13.60 -12.07 -1.97
CA GLY A 159 14.67 -12.87 -1.35
C GLY A 159 14.89 -12.80 0.17
N PRO A 160 14.15 -12.04 1.01
CA PRO A 160 14.29 -12.16 2.46
C PRO A 160 13.77 -13.52 2.96
N GLU A 161 14.38 -14.05 4.03
CA GLU A 161 13.91 -15.27 4.71
C GLU A 161 12.76 -14.94 5.67
N ALA A 162 11.67 -14.41 5.11
CA ALA A 162 10.53 -13.86 5.84
C ALA A 162 9.24 -14.63 5.48
N TRP A 163 9.02 -15.75 6.17
CA TRP A 163 7.79 -16.53 5.99
C TRP A 163 6.63 -15.90 6.76
N TYR A 164 5.46 -15.82 6.13
CA TYR A 164 4.21 -15.40 6.74
C TYR A 164 3.11 -16.45 6.58
N GLY A 165 2.06 -16.36 7.38
CA GLY A 165 0.94 -17.31 7.36
C GLY A 165 0.84 -18.19 8.59
N GLY A 166 -0.30 -18.86 8.72
CA GLY A 166 -0.68 -19.64 9.87
C GLY A 166 -2.20 -19.70 10.05
N THR A 167 -2.65 -19.96 11.27
CA THR A 167 -4.07 -20.15 11.60
C THR A 167 -4.58 -19.23 12.71
N ASN A 168 -3.78 -18.26 13.14
CA ASN A 168 -4.07 -17.39 14.27
C ASN A 168 -4.40 -15.97 13.82
N ASP A 169 -5.66 -15.72 13.50
CA ASP A 169 -6.12 -14.38 13.11
C ASP A 169 -5.98 -13.33 14.23
N ALA A 170 -5.90 -13.78 15.49
CA ALA A 170 -5.69 -12.93 16.65
C ALA A 170 -4.20 -12.71 16.99
N ASP A 171 -3.29 -13.11 16.09
CA ASP A 171 -1.85 -12.88 16.24
C ASP A 171 -1.53 -11.40 16.47
N ASN A 172 -0.45 -11.14 17.21
CA ASN A 172 -0.05 -9.80 17.61
C ASN A 172 1.45 -9.63 17.37
N SER A 173 1.78 -8.90 16.30
CA SER A 173 3.15 -8.53 15.89
C SER A 173 3.60 -7.21 16.53
N GLY A 174 2.80 -6.61 17.42
CA GLY A 174 3.13 -5.44 18.22
C GLY A 174 2.38 -4.17 17.84
N VAL A 175 3.07 -3.03 17.86
CA VAL A 175 2.50 -1.68 17.70
C VAL A 175 3.38 -0.83 16.80
N LEU A 176 2.76 -0.19 15.81
CA LEU A 176 3.32 0.96 15.09
C LEU A 176 2.36 2.14 15.28
N ARG A 177 2.81 3.19 15.95
CA ARG A 177 2.03 4.40 16.16
C ARG A 177 2.86 5.68 16.10
N TYR A 178 2.37 6.70 15.41
CA TYR A 178 3.10 7.93 15.08
C TYR A 178 4.47 7.62 14.47
N VAL A 179 4.45 6.87 13.36
CA VAL A 179 5.65 6.46 12.63
C VAL A 179 5.61 7.04 11.22
N ARG A 180 6.74 7.55 10.76
CA ARG A 180 6.97 7.91 9.36
C ARG A 180 7.93 6.92 8.72
N ILE A 181 7.62 6.47 7.52
CA ILE A 181 8.44 5.62 6.67
C ILE A 181 8.68 6.37 5.36
N GLU A 182 9.88 6.89 5.18
CA GLU A 182 10.21 7.84 4.12
C GLU A 182 11.25 7.24 3.17
N PHE A 183 11.03 7.36 1.87
CA PHE A 183 11.89 6.83 0.81
C PHE A 183 12.15 5.30 0.83
N PRO A 184 11.22 4.43 1.30
CA PRO A 184 11.41 2.99 1.24
C PRO A 184 11.17 2.47 -0.19
N GLY A 185 11.16 1.16 -0.37
CA GLY A 185 10.68 0.49 -1.57
C GLY A 185 11.72 0.25 -2.65
N ILE A 186 12.90 -0.25 -2.28
CA ILE A 186 13.96 -0.57 -3.23
C ILE A 186 13.76 -1.96 -3.86
N ALA A 187 14.00 -2.07 -5.16
CA ALA A 187 14.13 -3.35 -5.86
C ALA A 187 15.15 -4.27 -5.20
N LEU A 188 14.72 -5.38 -4.57
CA LEU A 188 15.62 -6.36 -3.98
C LEU A 188 16.23 -7.27 -5.05
N GLN A 189 15.45 -7.62 -6.07
CA GLN A 189 15.86 -8.25 -7.34
C GLN A 189 15.19 -7.51 -8.51
N PRO A 190 15.58 -7.74 -9.78
CA PRO A 190 14.92 -7.09 -10.92
C PRO A 190 13.41 -7.42 -10.97
N ASN A 191 12.56 -6.39 -10.85
CA ASN A 191 11.09 -6.50 -10.77
C ASN A 191 10.61 -7.31 -9.55
N GLN A 192 11.33 -7.21 -8.43
CA GLN A 192 10.93 -7.72 -7.13
C GLN A 192 11.36 -6.69 -6.08
N GLU A 193 10.66 -5.58 -6.12
CA GLU A 193 10.64 -4.53 -5.14
C GLU A 193 9.98 -5.04 -3.84
N ILE A 194 10.26 -4.34 -2.75
CA ILE A 194 9.51 -4.48 -1.50
C ILE A 194 8.86 -3.13 -1.22
N ASN A 195 7.94 -3.09 -0.26
CA ASN A 195 7.02 -1.97 -0.12
C ASN A 195 7.41 -1.06 1.04
N GLY A 196 6.67 0.04 1.21
CA GLY A 196 6.90 0.93 2.34
C GLY A 196 6.64 0.23 3.67
N LEU A 197 5.43 -0.31 3.80
CA LEU A 197 5.06 -1.24 4.85
C LEU A 197 4.43 -2.49 4.24
N THR A 198 5.15 -3.61 4.28
CA THR A 198 4.66 -4.92 3.88
C THR A 198 4.12 -5.67 5.09
N LEU A 199 2.86 -6.11 5.01
CA LEU A 199 2.16 -6.83 6.07
C LEU A 199 1.75 -8.22 5.58
N GLY A 200 2.57 -9.23 5.86
CA GLY A 200 2.27 -10.63 5.53
C GLY A 200 1.52 -11.31 6.67
N SER A 201 0.26 -11.68 6.47
CA SER A 201 -0.57 -12.43 7.44
C SER A 201 -0.54 -11.85 8.86
N VAL A 202 -0.51 -10.53 8.99
CA VAL A 202 -0.50 -9.87 10.31
C VAL A 202 -1.89 -9.97 10.94
N GLY A 203 -1.95 -10.38 12.20
CA GLY A 203 -3.21 -10.58 12.93
C GLY A 203 -3.79 -9.30 13.53
N HIS A 204 -5.08 -9.32 13.81
CA HIS A 204 -5.85 -8.20 14.36
C HIS A 204 -5.54 -7.88 15.83
N GLY A 205 -4.64 -8.64 16.47
CA GLY A 205 -4.06 -8.28 17.76
C GLY A 205 -3.00 -7.17 17.65
N THR A 206 -2.49 -6.91 16.45
CA THR A 206 -1.49 -5.87 16.13
C THR A 206 -2.16 -4.51 16.01
N THR A 207 -1.49 -3.46 16.49
CA THR A 207 -1.98 -2.07 16.37
C THR A 207 -1.16 -1.29 15.35
N ILE A 208 -1.80 -0.74 14.33
CA ILE A 208 -1.20 0.20 13.37
C ILE A 208 -2.09 1.45 13.32
N ASP A 209 -1.57 2.57 13.79
CA ASP A 209 -2.36 3.79 13.99
C ASP A 209 -1.51 5.05 13.87
N HIS A 210 -1.87 6.02 13.03
CA HIS A 210 -1.03 7.20 12.71
C HIS A 210 0.30 6.78 12.08
N LEU A 211 0.22 6.33 10.83
CA LEU A 211 1.37 5.95 10.01
C LEU A 211 1.42 6.80 8.75
N GLN A 212 2.60 7.29 8.37
CA GLN A 212 2.81 7.93 7.07
C GLN A 212 3.88 7.16 6.30
N VAL A 213 3.57 6.75 5.08
CA VAL A 213 4.55 6.28 4.11
C VAL A 213 4.71 7.34 3.03
N SER A 214 5.94 7.70 2.67
CA SER A 214 6.18 8.70 1.63
C SER A 214 7.34 8.37 0.72
N HIS A 215 7.24 8.77 -0.55
CA HIS A 215 8.29 8.53 -1.56
C HIS A 215 8.69 7.05 -1.65
N CYS A 216 7.73 6.14 -1.44
CA CYS A 216 7.97 4.71 -1.63
C CYS A 216 8.30 4.45 -3.10
N GLY A 217 9.35 3.68 -3.38
CA GLY A 217 9.72 3.26 -4.73
C GLY A 217 8.83 2.19 -5.34
N ASP A 218 7.87 1.70 -4.57
CA ASP A 218 6.88 0.68 -4.91
C ASP A 218 5.56 1.03 -4.19
N ASP A 219 4.77 0.05 -3.77
CA ASP A 219 3.53 0.33 -3.04
C ASP A 219 3.79 0.90 -1.64
N SER A 220 2.98 1.89 -1.25
CA SER A 220 3.17 2.52 0.06
C SER A 220 2.77 1.56 1.20
N TYR A 221 1.67 0.84 1.04
CA TYR A 221 1.19 -0.17 1.96
C TYR A 221 0.76 -1.40 1.18
N GLU A 222 1.26 -2.57 1.54
CA GLU A 222 0.84 -3.82 0.92
C GLU A 222 0.49 -4.86 1.97
N MET A 223 -0.73 -5.38 1.89
CA MET A 223 -1.27 -6.37 2.82
C MET A 223 -1.47 -7.72 2.12
N PHE A 224 -0.59 -8.67 2.40
CA PHE A 224 -0.72 -10.05 1.94
C PHE A 224 -1.41 -10.93 2.98
N GLY A 225 -2.71 -11.16 2.83
CA GLY A 225 -3.46 -11.99 3.77
C GLY A 225 -3.56 -11.36 5.17
N GLY A 226 -4.14 -12.10 6.12
CA GLY A 226 -4.28 -11.65 7.51
C GLY A 226 -5.47 -10.73 7.78
N THR A 227 -5.49 -10.16 8.98
CA THR A 227 -6.66 -9.51 9.59
C THR A 227 -6.32 -8.20 10.31
N VAL A 228 -5.08 -7.75 10.27
CA VAL A 228 -4.65 -6.52 10.94
C VAL A 228 -5.50 -5.33 10.50
N ASN A 229 -5.92 -4.53 11.48
CA ASN A 229 -6.66 -3.30 11.25
C ASN A 229 -5.71 -2.10 11.28
N LEU A 230 -5.96 -1.10 10.43
CA LEU A 230 -5.13 0.11 10.33
C LEU A 230 -6.00 1.36 10.51
N LYS A 231 -5.53 2.34 11.29
CA LYS A 231 -6.25 3.62 11.46
C LYS A 231 -5.33 4.82 11.22
N HIS A 232 -5.82 5.92 10.64
CA HIS A 232 -5.02 7.13 10.38
C HIS A 232 -3.74 6.84 9.57
N ILE A 233 -3.90 6.42 8.32
CA ILE A 233 -2.77 6.08 7.43
C ILE A 233 -2.66 7.05 6.25
N ALA A 234 -1.44 7.49 5.95
CA ALA A 234 -1.18 8.46 4.87
C ALA A 234 -0.12 7.92 3.90
N ALA A 235 -0.49 7.79 2.63
CA ALA A 235 0.44 7.58 1.53
C ALA A 235 0.74 8.94 0.88
N PHE A 236 2.02 9.28 0.71
CA PHE A 236 2.42 10.58 0.20
C PHE A 236 3.46 10.45 -0.89
N ARG A 237 3.06 10.75 -2.13
CA ARG A 237 3.90 10.66 -3.32
C ARG A 237 4.58 9.29 -3.42
N GLY A 238 3.82 8.19 -3.36
CA GLY A 238 4.34 6.86 -3.74
C GLY A 238 4.69 6.82 -5.23
N TRP A 239 5.59 5.92 -5.62
CA TRP A 239 5.90 5.68 -7.03
C TRP A 239 4.81 4.81 -7.64
N ASP A 240 4.56 3.62 -7.07
CA ASP A 240 3.50 2.73 -7.52
C ASP A 240 2.20 2.90 -6.72
N ASP A 241 1.52 1.85 -6.24
CA ASP A 241 0.19 1.96 -5.68
C ASP A 241 0.20 2.55 -4.25
N ASP A 242 -0.86 3.26 -3.85
CA ASP A 242 -0.90 3.80 -2.47
C ASP A 242 -1.25 2.70 -1.46
N PHE A 243 -2.22 1.85 -1.78
CA PHE A 243 -2.58 0.71 -0.97
C PHE A 243 -2.89 -0.50 -1.87
N ASP A 244 -2.21 -1.60 -1.60
CA ASP A 244 -2.41 -2.89 -2.25
C ASP A 244 -2.89 -3.93 -1.22
N THR A 245 -3.83 -4.78 -1.64
CA THR A 245 -4.44 -5.80 -0.79
C THR A 245 -4.64 -7.11 -1.54
N ASP A 246 -4.08 -8.16 -0.96
CA ASP A 246 -3.87 -9.41 -1.65
C ASP A 246 -4.06 -10.62 -0.73
N ASN A 247 -4.03 -11.79 -1.34
CA ASN A 247 -3.79 -13.08 -0.70
C ASN A 247 -4.72 -13.40 0.49
N GLY A 248 -5.96 -12.94 0.44
CA GLY A 248 -6.99 -13.24 1.44
C GLY A 248 -7.06 -12.24 2.59
N TYR A 249 -6.50 -11.02 2.42
CA TYR A 249 -6.55 -9.98 3.44
C TYR A 249 -7.99 -9.57 3.73
N ARG A 250 -8.34 -9.46 5.01
CA ARG A 250 -9.70 -9.14 5.47
C ARG A 250 -9.73 -8.26 6.71
N GLY A 251 -8.70 -7.42 6.87
CA GLY A 251 -8.68 -6.40 7.90
C GLY A 251 -9.59 -5.21 7.58
N MET A 252 -9.68 -4.29 8.54
CA MET A 252 -10.45 -3.06 8.45
C MET A 252 -9.52 -1.85 8.51
N VAL A 253 -9.80 -0.87 7.67
CA VAL A 253 -9.03 0.38 7.59
C VAL A 253 -9.97 1.57 7.76
N GLN A 254 -9.66 2.50 8.65
CA GLN A 254 -10.44 3.73 8.81
C GLN A 254 -9.57 4.99 8.93
N PHE A 255 -10.00 6.07 8.28
CA PHE A 255 -9.27 7.33 8.18
C PHE A 255 -7.94 7.13 7.48
N GLY A 256 -7.92 7.31 6.17
CA GLY A 256 -6.70 7.20 5.39
C GLY A 256 -6.71 8.12 4.20
N MET A 257 -5.53 8.48 3.70
CA MET A 257 -5.44 9.35 2.54
C MET A 257 -4.26 8.99 1.65
N SER A 258 -4.37 9.32 0.37
CA SER A 258 -3.21 9.42 -0.51
C SER A 258 -3.12 10.77 -1.20
N LEU A 259 -1.90 11.26 -1.44
CA LEU A 259 -1.65 12.50 -2.19
C LEU A 259 -0.54 12.25 -3.21
N ARG A 260 -0.92 12.24 -4.49
CA ARG A 260 -0.07 11.83 -5.60
C ARG A 260 0.71 12.99 -6.21
N ASP A 261 1.96 12.72 -6.57
CA ASP A 261 2.74 13.60 -7.43
C ASP A 261 2.32 13.39 -8.89
N PRO A 262 1.85 14.41 -9.62
CA PRO A 262 1.44 14.23 -11.01
C PRO A 262 2.57 13.75 -11.93
N ALA A 263 3.84 14.05 -11.63
CA ALA A 263 4.97 13.72 -12.51
C ALA A 263 5.51 12.29 -12.31
N ILE A 264 5.29 11.68 -11.14
CA ILE A 264 5.89 10.40 -10.75
C ILE A 264 4.84 9.30 -10.78
N ALA A 265 5.06 8.26 -11.59
CA ALA A 265 4.23 7.07 -11.69
C ALA A 265 5.09 5.90 -12.20
N ASP A 266 4.76 4.69 -11.78
CA ASP A 266 5.49 3.48 -12.16
C ASP A 266 5.17 3.06 -13.59
N GLN A 267 6.12 2.36 -14.21
CA GLN A 267 5.96 1.84 -15.57
C GLN A 267 4.90 0.72 -15.68
N SER A 268 4.62 0.00 -14.59
CA SER A 268 3.55 -1.00 -14.43
C SER A 268 2.16 -0.33 -14.56
N GLY A 269 2.06 0.89 -14.04
CA GLY A 269 0.94 1.79 -14.11
C GLY A 269 0.25 1.98 -12.76
N SER A 270 0.48 3.14 -12.16
CA SER A 270 0.10 3.41 -10.78
C SER A 270 -1.37 3.75 -10.57
N ASN A 271 -1.86 3.26 -9.43
CA ASN A 271 -3.20 3.36 -8.93
C ASN A 271 -3.21 4.03 -7.55
N GLY A 272 -4.39 4.49 -7.13
CA GLY A 272 -4.62 4.79 -5.72
C GLY A 272 -4.75 3.49 -4.91
N PHE A 273 -5.44 2.51 -5.48
CA PHE A 273 -5.81 1.29 -4.79
C PHE A 273 -5.79 0.11 -5.77
N GLU A 274 -5.04 -0.95 -5.49
CA GLU A 274 -5.13 -2.25 -6.17
C GLU A 274 -5.58 -3.33 -5.18
N SER A 275 -6.37 -4.31 -5.66
CA SER A 275 -6.89 -5.37 -4.83
C SER A 275 -7.09 -6.66 -5.60
N ASP A 276 -6.34 -7.70 -5.25
CA ASP A 276 -6.48 -9.05 -5.77
C ASP A 276 -6.93 -10.05 -4.71
N ASN A 277 -7.60 -11.14 -5.12
CA ASN A 277 -7.73 -12.30 -4.24
C ASN A 277 -6.42 -13.06 -4.10
N ASP A 278 -5.91 -13.52 -5.24
CA ASP A 278 -4.63 -14.21 -5.43
C ASP A 278 -4.24 -14.01 -6.89
N ALA A 279 -2.98 -14.27 -7.24
CA ALA A 279 -2.44 -14.04 -8.58
C ALA A 279 -3.23 -14.73 -9.72
N SER A 280 -3.94 -15.83 -9.43
CA SER A 280 -4.76 -16.54 -10.41
C SER A 280 -6.23 -16.10 -10.44
N GLY A 281 -6.64 -15.24 -9.50
CA GLY A 281 -8.03 -14.83 -9.31
C GLY A 281 -8.94 -16.00 -8.95
N SER A 282 -8.42 -16.95 -8.16
CA SER A 282 -9.12 -18.20 -7.84
C SER A 282 -10.30 -18.00 -6.88
N SER A 283 -10.96 -19.10 -6.52
CA SER A 283 -11.97 -19.15 -5.47
C SER A 283 -11.40 -19.58 -4.10
N ALA A 284 -10.08 -19.50 -3.91
CA ALA A 284 -9.43 -19.89 -2.66
C ALA A 284 -9.88 -18.99 -1.50
N ALA A 285 -10.27 -19.63 -0.40
CA ALA A 285 -10.64 -18.96 0.84
C ALA A 285 -9.43 -18.89 1.80
N PRO A 286 -9.36 -17.87 2.67
CA PRO A 286 -10.24 -16.70 2.76
C PRO A 286 -10.12 -15.80 1.52
N TYR A 287 -11.22 -15.16 1.13
CA TYR A 287 -11.16 -14.18 0.04
C TYR A 287 -10.48 -12.90 0.51
N THR A 288 -9.82 -12.16 -0.38
CA THR A 288 -9.47 -10.76 -0.11
C THR A 288 -10.76 -9.96 -0.03
N MET A 289 -11.10 -9.51 1.18
CA MET A 289 -12.34 -8.80 1.48
C MET A 289 -12.16 -7.73 2.55
N PRO A 290 -11.17 -6.84 2.42
CA PRO A 290 -10.97 -5.78 3.40
C PRO A 290 -12.13 -4.78 3.37
N ILE A 291 -12.32 -4.09 4.48
CA ILE A 291 -13.27 -2.98 4.59
C ILE A 291 -12.49 -1.68 4.80
N PHE A 292 -12.56 -0.79 3.82
CA PHE A 292 -12.03 0.56 3.92
C PHE A 292 -13.15 1.54 4.23
N SER A 293 -12.99 2.40 5.24
CA SER A 293 -13.93 3.46 5.56
C SER A 293 -13.24 4.81 5.70
N ASN A 294 -13.85 5.88 5.21
CA ASN A 294 -13.34 7.25 5.39
C ASN A 294 -11.94 7.41 4.80
N ILE A 295 -11.78 7.08 3.52
CA ILE A 295 -10.52 7.23 2.80
C ILE A 295 -10.64 8.36 1.76
N THR A 296 -9.57 9.11 1.52
CA THR A 296 -9.53 10.09 0.43
C THR A 296 -8.28 9.94 -0.42
N PHE A 297 -8.47 9.59 -1.69
CA PHE A 297 -7.43 9.55 -2.70
C PHE A 297 -7.37 10.89 -3.43
N PHE A 298 -6.32 11.67 -3.20
CA PHE A 298 -6.01 12.87 -3.96
C PHE A 298 -5.06 12.50 -5.10
N GLY A 299 -5.65 12.12 -6.23
CA GLY A 299 -4.94 11.73 -7.44
C GLY A 299 -4.21 12.87 -8.14
N PRO A 300 -3.44 12.55 -9.19
CA PRO A 300 -2.54 13.50 -9.85
C PRO A 300 -3.27 14.73 -10.43
N HIS A 301 -4.51 14.57 -10.91
CA HIS A 301 -5.29 15.69 -11.45
C HIS A 301 -5.74 16.69 -10.38
N THR A 302 -5.76 16.30 -9.10
CA THR A 302 -6.07 17.22 -8.00
C THR A 302 -4.94 18.20 -7.71
N VAL A 303 -3.72 17.88 -8.14
CA VAL A 303 -2.52 18.72 -8.03
C VAL A 303 -2.30 19.49 -9.34
N ASP A 304 -2.09 18.76 -10.44
CA ASP A 304 -1.91 19.35 -11.77
C ASP A 304 -2.23 18.33 -12.87
N GLN A 305 -3.41 18.48 -13.46
CA GLN A 305 -3.85 17.62 -14.57
C GLN A 305 -2.96 17.74 -15.81
N ALA A 306 -2.39 18.92 -16.10
CA ALA A 306 -1.59 19.13 -17.29
C ALA A 306 -0.21 18.47 -17.18
N ALA A 307 0.31 18.31 -15.96
CA ALA A 307 1.57 17.65 -15.67
C ALA A 307 1.45 16.13 -15.43
N THR A 308 0.24 15.58 -15.53
CA THR A 308 -0.01 14.18 -15.14
C THR A 308 0.68 13.18 -16.07
N ASN A 309 1.51 12.33 -15.47
CA ASN A 309 2.18 11.22 -16.12
C ASN A 309 1.14 10.22 -16.66
N THR A 310 1.33 9.76 -17.90
CA THR A 310 0.41 8.84 -18.58
C THR A 310 0.37 7.44 -17.98
N GLN A 311 1.29 7.14 -17.06
CA GLN A 311 1.29 5.89 -16.32
C GLN A 311 0.36 5.87 -15.12
N TYR A 312 -0.21 7.00 -14.70
CA TYR A 312 -1.36 6.95 -13.81
C TYR A 312 -2.55 6.27 -14.48
N LYS A 313 -3.24 5.38 -13.75
CA LYS A 313 -4.34 4.59 -14.29
C LYS A 313 -5.65 4.78 -13.54
N ARG A 314 -5.79 4.25 -12.31
CA ARG A 314 -7.09 4.21 -11.60
C ARG A 314 -6.98 4.73 -10.16
N ALA A 315 -8.05 5.32 -9.64
CA ALA A 315 -8.13 5.57 -8.21
C ALA A 315 -8.35 4.26 -7.45
N ALA A 316 -9.14 3.33 -8.01
CA ALA A 316 -9.27 1.97 -7.54
C ALA A 316 -9.37 0.97 -8.69
N HIS A 317 -8.54 -0.07 -8.64
CA HIS A 317 -8.56 -1.25 -9.51
C HIS A 317 -8.85 -2.47 -8.63
N ILE A 318 -10.10 -2.94 -8.66
CA ILE A 318 -10.50 -4.14 -7.91
C ILE A 318 -10.60 -5.28 -8.91
N ARG A 319 -9.82 -6.34 -8.70
CA ARG A 319 -9.69 -7.39 -9.70
C ARG A 319 -9.46 -8.76 -9.07
N ARG A 320 -9.25 -9.77 -9.93
CA ARG A 320 -8.89 -11.14 -9.56
C ARG A 320 -9.72 -11.70 -8.39
N ASN A 321 -11.05 -11.54 -8.44
CA ASN A 321 -11.99 -12.06 -7.45
C ASN A 321 -11.89 -11.43 -6.04
N SER A 322 -11.25 -10.26 -5.91
CA SER A 322 -11.32 -9.46 -4.70
C SER A 322 -12.77 -9.04 -4.41
N ARG A 323 -13.08 -8.94 -3.12
CA ARG A 323 -14.39 -8.56 -2.58
C ARG A 323 -14.27 -7.34 -1.67
N LEU A 324 -13.28 -6.49 -1.94
CA LEU A 324 -13.08 -5.26 -1.19
C LEU A 324 -14.38 -4.46 -1.08
N THR A 325 -14.66 -3.96 0.12
CA THR A 325 -15.77 -3.05 0.35
C THR A 325 -15.26 -1.69 0.82
N ALA A 326 -15.79 -0.62 0.24
CA ALA A 326 -15.47 0.75 0.65
C ALA A 326 -16.71 1.50 1.15
N TYR A 327 -16.56 2.17 2.28
CA TYR A 327 -17.53 3.09 2.88
C TYR A 327 -16.94 4.49 2.91
N ASN A 328 -17.75 5.52 2.67
CA ASN A 328 -17.33 6.90 2.92
C ASN A 328 -16.02 7.28 2.20
N THR A 329 -15.75 6.73 1.02
CA THR A 329 -14.44 6.88 0.35
C THR A 329 -14.53 7.84 -0.83
N VAL A 330 -13.55 8.74 -0.93
CA VAL A 330 -13.45 9.73 -2.00
C VAL A 330 -12.31 9.34 -2.95
N PHE A 331 -12.65 9.11 -4.21
CA PHE A 331 -11.73 8.87 -5.31
C PHE A 331 -11.65 10.14 -6.17
N ALA A 332 -10.59 10.93 -6.01
CA ALA A 332 -10.47 12.24 -6.65
C ALA A 332 -9.32 12.29 -7.66
N GLY A 333 -9.58 12.76 -8.87
CA GLY A 333 -8.54 13.24 -9.79
C GLY A 333 -7.62 12.19 -10.40
N TYR A 334 -8.17 11.07 -10.88
CA TYR A 334 -7.43 10.03 -11.63
C TYR A 334 -7.92 9.93 -13.08
N PRO A 335 -7.16 9.29 -13.99
CA PRO A 335 -7.67 8.98 -15.33
C PRO A 335 -8.93 8.11 -15.27
N THR A 336 -8.95 7.07 -14.44
CA THR A 336 -10.16 6.29 -14.12
C THR A 336 -10.47 6.38 -12.62
N GLY A 337 -11.73 6.55 -12.24
CA GLY A 337 -12.12 6.51 -10.82
C GLY A 337 -12.09 5.08 -10.28
N LEU A 338 -13.14 4.32 -10.58
CA LEU A 338 -13.25 2.91 -10.17
C LEU A 338 -13.26 1.99 -11.39
N LEU A 339 -12.40 0.98 -11.37
CA LEU A 339 -12.40 -0.14 -12.31
C LEU A 339 -12.71 -1.45 -11.58
N LEU A 340 -13.79 -2.13 -11.99
CA LEU A 340 -14.02 -3.53 -11.64
C LEU A 340 -13.52 -4.41 -12.78
N ASP A 341 -12.59 -5.32 -12.48
CA ASP A 341 -11.91 -6.12 -13.49
C ASP A 341 -12.04 -7.63 -13.21
N GLY A 342 -12.56 -8.34 -14.19
CA GLY A 342 -12.77 -9.79 -14.16
C GLY A 342 -14.17 -10.19 -13.71
N THR A 343 -14.74 -11.17 -14.41
CA THR A 343 -16.08 -11.72 -14.15
C THR A 343 -16.30 -12.18 -12.70
N PRO A 344 -15.33 -12.82 -12.00
CA PRO A 344 -15.51 -13.18 -10.59
C PRO A 344 -15.70 -11.95 -9.68
N THR A 345 -14.95 -10.88 -9.90
CA THR A 345 -15.06 -9.61 -9.17
C THR A 345 -16.42 -8.96 -9.40
N GLU A 346 -16.87 -8.92 -10.67
CA GLU A 346 -18.20 -8.41 -11.04
C GLU A 346 -19.33 -9.27 -10.44
N ALA A 347 -19.15 -10.59 -10.36
CA ALA A 347 -20.10 -11.46 -9.69
C ALA A 347 -20.16 -11.19 -8.17
N ALA A 348 -19.02 -10.89 -7.53
CA ALA A 348 -18.98 -10.47 -6.13
C ALA A 348 -19.73 -9.15 -5.90
N ALA A 349 -19.61 -8.21 -6.85
CA ALA A 349 -20.37 -6.95 -6.86
C ALA A 349 -21.88 -7.19 -7.03
N ALA A 350 -22.28 -8.02 -7.99
CA ALA A 350 -23.69 -8.40 -8.19
C ALA A 350 -24.31 -9.12 -6.98
N ALA A 351 -23.49 -9.86 -6.23
CA ALA A 351 -23.89 -10.55 -5.01
C ALA A 351 -23.85 -9.68 -3.75
N ASN A 352 -23.49 -8.38 -3.86
CA ASN A 352 -23.28 -7.46 -2.73
C ASN A 352 -22.25 -7.92 -1.70
N THR A 353 -21.26 -8.70 -2.15
CA THR A 353 -20.09 -9.06 -1.32
C THR A 353 -18.89 -8.14 -1.55
N LEU A 354 -18.90 -7.42 -2.67
CA LEU A 354 -18.11 -6.23 -2.96
C LEU A 354 -19.10 -5.05 -3.00
N MET A 355 -18.90 -4.02 -2.17
CA MET A 355 -19.80 -2.86 -2.10
C MET A 355 -19.05 -1.54 -2.10
N MET A 356 -19.68 -0.51 -2.66
CA MET A 356 -19.26 0.90 -2.55
C MET A 356 -20.42 1.65 -1.90
N ARG A 357 -20.21 2.27 -0.74
CA ARG A 357 -21.28 2.96 -0.01
C ARG A 357 -20.83 4.33 0.49
N ALA A 358 -21.66 5.34 0.30
CA ALA A 358 -21.34 6.74 0.56
C ALA A 358 -20.00 7.17 -0.06
N SER A 359 -19.64 6.59 -1.20
CA SER A 359 -18.40 6.88 -1.91
C SER A 359 -18.60 7.98 -2.96
N VAL A 360 -17.56 8.76 -3.20
CA VAL A 360 -17.56 9.87 -4.15
C VAL A 360 -16.48 9.64 -5.19
N VAL A 361 -16.83 9.70 -6.47
CA VAL A 361 -15.84 9.75 -7.57
C VAL A 361 -15.87 11.15 -8.17
N ALA A 362 -14.77 11.89 -8.13
CA ALA A 362 -14.74 13.28 -8.60
C ALA A 362 -13.50 13.59 -9.44
N GLY A 363 -13.64 14.41 -10.48
CA GLY A 363 -12.49 14.86 -11.27
C GLY A 363 -11.78 13.75 -12.04
N CYS A 364 -12.44 12.61 -12.26
CA CYS A 364 -11.89 11.49 -12.99
C CYS A 364 -12.31 11.54 -14.46
N THR A 365 -11.39 11.28 -15.40
CA THR A 365 -11.69 11.32 -16.84
C THR A 365 -12.74 10.27 -17.22
N THR A 366 -12.58 9.06 -16.66
CA THR A 366 -13.56 7.97 -16.73
C THR A 366 -13.97 7.60 -15.31
N PRO A 367 -15.10 8.12 -14.77
CA PRO A 367 -15.47 7.90 -13.38
C PRO A 367 -15.61 6.42 -13.01
N LEU A 368 -16.33 5.65 -13.82
CA LEU A 368 -16.61 4.23 -13.60
C LEU A 368 -16.27 3.43 -14.85
N ALA A 369 -15.58 2.32 -14.68
CA ALA A 369 -15.18 1.44 -15.77
C ALA A 369 -15.26 -0.04 -15.37
N VAL A 370 -15.40 -0.89 -16.39
CA VAL A 370 -15.25 -2.34 -16.28
C VAL A 370 -14.16 -2.81 -17.24
N ALA A 371 -13.68 -4.04 -17.07
CA ALA A 371 -12.72 -4.65 -17.98
C ALA A 371 -13.21 -4.57 -19.44
N SER A 372 -12.27 -4.34 -20.37
CA SER A 372 -12.59 -4.25 -21.80
C SER A 372 -13.35 -5.48 -22.29
N GLY A 373 -14.53 -5.26 -22.88
CA GLY A 373 -15.40 -6.33 -23.38
C GLY A 373 -16.41 -6.88 -22.37
N SER A 374 -16.34 -6.47 -21.09
CA SER A 374 -17.38 -6.75 -20.11
C SER A 374 -18.67 -5.97 -20.42
N THR A 375 -19.80 -6.57 -20.02
CA THR A 375 -21.14 -5.96 -20.11
C THR A 375 -21.73 -5.67 -18.72
N PHE A 376 -20.95 -5.75 -17.65
CA PHE A 376 -21.43 -5.44 -16.30
C PHE A 376 -21.85 -3.97 -16.21
N ASP A 377 -23.07 -3.72 -15.73
CA ASP A 377 -23.60 -2.37 -15.57
C ASP A 377 -23.11 -1.74 -14.26
N ILE A 378 -21.85 -1.29 -14.29
CA ILE A 378 -21.20 -0.66 -13.14
C ILE A 378 -21.91 0.64 -12.72
N SER A 379 -22.49 1.38 -13.65
CA SER A 379 -23.20 2.63 -13.35
C SER A 379 -24.43 2.36 -12.48
N THR A 380 -25.25 1.36 -12.83
CA THR A 380 -26.42 0.97 -12.02
C THR A 380 -26.01 0.39 -10.68
N TRP A 381 -24.98 -0.47 -10.65
CA TRP A 381 -24.47 -1.04 -9.39
C TRP A 381 -23.93 0.03 -8.45
N PHE A 382 -23.09 0.94 -8.94
CA PHE A 382 -22.53 2.03 -8.13
C PHE A 382 -23.64 2.98 -7.65
N ASN A 383 -24.65 3.25 -8.46
CA ASN A 383 -25.78 4.12 -8.10
C ASN A 383 -26.95 3.35 -7.46
N THR A 384 -26.70 2.19 -6.84
CA THR A 384 -27.73 1.41 -6.13
C THR A 384 -28.46 2.28 -5.10
N ALA A 385 -29.80 2.25 -5.13
CA ALA A 385 -30.62 3.07 -4.25
C ALA A 385 -30.30 2.82 -2.77
N GLY A 386 -30.07 3.91 -2.03
CA GLY A 386 -29.71 3.85 -0.60
C GLY A 386 -28.23 3.62 -0.33
N TRP A 387 -27.37 3.49 -1.35
CA TRP A 387 -25.91 3.46 -1.15
C TRP A 387 -25.31 4.87 -1.06
N ASN A 388 -26.04 5.92 -1.46
CA ASN A 388 -25.63 7.32 -1.33
C ASN A 388 -24.26 7.66 -1.97
N ASN A 389 -23.92 6.95 -3.06
CA ASN A 389 -22.75 7.27 -3.86
C ASN A 389 -23.00 8.49 -4.75
N SER A 390 -21.93 9.16 -5.19
CA SER A 390 -22.04 10.31 -6.09
C SER A 390 -20.85 10.45 -7.02
N GLU A 391 -21.10 10.96 -8.23
CA GLU A 391 -20.08 11.26 -9.24
C GLU A 391 -20.04 12.76 -9.53
N ALA A 392 -18.85 13.30 -9.80
CA ALA A 392 -18.66 14.68 -10.25
C ALA A 392 -17.55 14.78 -11.31
N ASN A 393 -17.78 15.57 -12.35
CA ASN A 393 -16.80 15.73 -13.43
C ASN A 393 -15.53 16.48 -13.00
N ASP A 394 -15.64 17.33 -11.97
CA ASP A 394 -14.55 18.20 -11.49
C ASP A 394 -14.30 17.94 -10.00
N ALA A 395 -13.03 17.83 -9.62
CA ALA A 395 -12.60 17.68 -8.24
C ALA A 395 -12.98 18.91 -7.37
N ALA A 396 -13.15 20.10 -7.97
CA ALA A 396 -13.61 21.29 -7.27
C ALA A 396 -15.00 21.10 -6.63
N ALA A 397 -15.84 20.20 -7.16
CA ALA A 397 -17.15 19.87 -6.60
C ALA A 397 -17.07 19.22 -5.21
N LEU A 398 -15.90 18.71 -4.82
CA LEU A 398 -15.66 18.19 -3.46
C LEU A 398 -15.67 19.31 -2.41
N GLY A 399 -15.52 20.58 -2.81
CA GLY A 399 -15.42 21.69 -1.87
C GLY A 399 -14.14 21.64 -1.04
N MET A 400 -13.05 21.14 -1.61
CA MET A 400 -11.71 21.15 -1.02
C MET A 400 -10.92 22.37 -1.51
N ALA A 401 -9.80 22.69 -0.87
CA ALA A 401 -8.83 23.62 -1.45
C ALA A 401 -8.18 22.97 -2.68
N ALA A 402 -8.20 23.64 -3.84
CA ALA A 402 -7.62 23.13 -5.08
C ALA A 402 -6.91 24.26 -5.86
N PRO A 403 -5.80 23.97 -6.58
CA PRO A 403 -5.11 22.68 -6.62
C PRO A 403 -4.45 22.31 -5.28
N MET A 404 -4.26 21.02 -5.05
CA MET A 404 -3.60 20.49 -3.85
C MET A 404 -2.10 20.81 -3.89
N SER A 405 -1.55 21.30 -2.78
CA SER A 405 -0.10 21.53 -2.65
C SER A 405 0.60 20.26 -2.16
N LEU A 406 1.71 19.89 -2.79
CA LEU A 406 2.55 18.78 -2.33
C LEU A 406 3.38 19.13 -1.08
N THR A 407 3.68 20.39 -0.84
CA THR A 407 4.56 20.81 0.28
C THR A 407 3.78 21.34 1.49
N ALA A 408 2.55 21.79 1.28
CA ALA A 408 1.68 22.34 2.32
C ALA A 408 0.20 22.05 2.00
N PRO A 409 -0.22 20.77 1.98
CA PRO A 409 -1.58 20.40 1.61
C PRO A 409 -2.60 20.96 2.61
N ILE A 410 -3.70 21.51 2.08
CA ILE A 410 -4.88 21.88 2.87
C ILE A 410 -5.88 20.74 2.74
N LEU A 411 -5.90 19.87 3.75
CA LEU A 411 -6.60 18.59 3.71
C LEU A 411 -8.05 18.63 4.23
N LEU A 412 -8.45 19.73 4.87
CA LEU A 412 -9.80 19.84 5.41
C LEU A 412 -10.79 20.32 4.34
N PRO A 413 -12.01 19.74 4.27
CA PRO A 413 -13.08 20.29 3.45
C PRO A 413 -13.45 21.71 3.87
N ASN A 414 -13.74 22.57 2.89
CA ASN A 414 -14.21 23.92 3.15
C ASN A 414 -15.60 23.90 3.80
N ALA A 415 -15.94 24.99 4.50
CA ALA A 415 -17.28 25.17 5.03
C ALA A 415 -18.34 25.04 3.91
N GLY A 416 -19.35 24.19 4.14
CA GLY A 416 -20.39 23.88 3.15
C GLY A 416 -20.02 22.80 2.12
N SER A 417 -18.83 22.18 2.22
CA SER A 417 -18.47 21.05 1.37
C SER A 417 -19.51 19.91 1.48
N PRO A 418 -19.87 19.27 0.35
CA PRO A 418 -20.74 18.09 0.36
C PRO A 418 -20.10 16.85 1.02
N LEU A 419 -18.81 16.89 1.34
CA LEU A 419 -18.12 15.84 2.08
C LEU A 419 -18.41 15.89 3.59
N LEU A 420 -18.82 17.04 4.15
CA LEU A 420 -19.07 17.17 5.59
C LEU A 420 -20.35 16.46 6.09
N SER A 421 -21.09 15.81 5.19
CA SER A 421 -22.31 15.06 5.48
C SER A 421 -22.45 13.82 4.57
N GLY A 422 -23.45 12.99 4.86
CA GLY A 422 -23.84 11.87 3.99
C GLY A 422 -23.04 10.59 4.19
N ALA A 423 -22.31 10.46 5.29
CA ALA A 423 -21.66 9.21 5.64
C ALA A 423 -22.66 8.05 5.86
N ASP A 424 -22.23 6.84 5.55
CA ASP A 424 -22.96 5.59 5.75
C ASP A 424 -22.09 4.57 6.50
N PHE A 425 -22.69 3.92 7.49
CA PHE A 425 -22.08 2.81 8.26
C PHE A 425 -23.00 1.58 8.29
N THR A 426 -24.01 1.52 7.41
CA THR A 426 -24.92 0.39 7.30
C THR A 426 -24.13 -0.90 7.08
N GLY A 427 -24.33 -1.90 7.94
CA GLY A 427 -23.61 -3.17 7.88
C GLY A 427 -22.30 -3.22 8.67
N VAL A 428 -21.72 -2.07 9.04
CA VAL A 428 -20.46 -1.99 9.80
C VAL A 428 -20.58 -1.23 11.13
N ALA A 429 -21.68 -0.54 11.37
CA ALA A 429 -21.92 0.33 12.54
C ALA A 429 -21.78 -0.36 13.90
N ALA A 430 -21.97 -1.68 13.96
CA ALA A 430 -21.87 -2.46 15.19
C ALA A 430 -20.42 -2.86 15.55
N ASP A 431 -19.48 -2.77 14.60
CA ASP A 431 -18.08 -3.07 14.87
C ASP A 431 -17.41 -1.85 15.54
N PRO A 432 -16.85 -2.00 16.76
CA PRO A 432 -16.27 -0.89 17.51
C PRO A 432 -15.01 -0.31 16.86
N PHE A 433 -14.43 -1.00 15.87
CA PHE A 433 -13.33 -0.46 15.09
C PHE A 433 -13.75 0.81 14.33
N PHE A 434 -14.97 0.84 13.78
CA PHE A 434 -15.44 1.99 12.99
C PHE A 434 -16.01 3.08 13.89
N GLN A 435 -15.31 4.21 13.94
CA GLN A 435 -15.84 5.45 14.48
C GLN A 435 -16.89 6.00 13.51
N GLN A 436 -18.13 6.08 13.95
CA GLN A 436 -19.20 6.69 13.16
C GLN A 436 -19.02 8.21 13.14
N VAL A 437 -18.88 8.77 11.94
CA VAL A 437 -18.75 10.21 11.68
C VAL A 437 -19.83 10.67 10.69
N SER A 438 -20.07 11.97 10.57
CA SER A 438 -21.05 12.49 9.60
C SER A 438 -20.48 12.65 8.19
N PHE A 439 -19.16 12.72 8.04
CA PHE A 439 -18.49 13.11 6.81
C PHE A 439 -18.02 11.91 5.96
N ARG A 440 -17.95 12.14 4.65
CA ARG A 440 -17.35 11.26 3.65
C ARG A 440 -15.91 11.69 3.40
N GLY A 441 -15.03 10.73 3.14
CA GLY A 441 -13.59 10.95 3.03
C GLY A 441 -12.88 10.89 4.38
N ALA A 442 -11.58 11.18 4.35
CA ALA A 442 -10.66 11.04 5.46
C ALA A 442 -10.72 12.16 6.50
N PHE A 443 -11.36 13.27 6.16
CA PHE A 443 -11.30 14.50 6.94
C PHE A 443 -12.69 15.10 7.15
N GLY A 444 -12.96 15.46 8.42
CA GLY A 444 -14.07 16.32 8.82
C GLY A 444 -13.54 17.68 9.22
N ALA A 445 -13.77 18.06 10.49
CA ALA A 445 -13.22 19.30 11.05
C ALA A 445 -11.81 19.15 11.65
N GLU A 446 -11.37 17.91 11.92
CA GLU A 446 -10.07 17.61 12.53
C GLU A 446 -9.07 17.18 11.47
N ASN A 447 -7.86 17.75 11.54
CA ASN A 447 -6.72 17.30 10.74
C ASN A 447 -5.84 16.35 11.56
N TRP A 448 -6.11 15.05 11.47
CA TRP A 448 -5.35 14.02 12.18
C TRP A 448 -3.90 13.89 11.70
N THR A 449 -3.52 14.46 10.54
CA THR A 449 -2.12 14.46 10.06
C THR A 449 -1.29 15.58 10.70
N ALA A 450 -1.93 16.53 11.40
CA ALA A 450 -1.26 17.73 11.88
C ALA A 450 -0.24 17.41 12.99
N GLY A 451 0.93 18.07 12.90
CA GLY A 451 1.98 18.02 13.92
C GLY A 451 3.01 16.90 13.75
N TRP A 452 2.67 15.80 13.07
CA TRP A 452 3.55 14.62 13.00
C TRP A 452 3.87 14.15 11.58
N CYS A 453 2.95 14.27 10.61
CA CYS A 453 3.27 14.01 9.21
C CYS A 453 4.28 15.03 8.68
N ASN A 454 5.12 14.58 7.75
CA ASN A 454 6.08 15.41 7.03
C ASN A 454 5.71 15.50 5.55
N TRP A 455 5.57 16.71 5.03
CA TRP A 455 5.24 16.98 3.62
C TRP A 455 6.45 17.47 2.81
N ASP A 456 7.61 17.62 3.45
CA ASP A 456 8.88 17.88 2.79
C ASP A 456 10.02 17.02 3.39
N PRO A 457 9.87 15.68 3.35
CA PRO A 457 10.92 14.79 3.83
C PRO A 457 12.17 14.84 2.94
N GLN A 458 12.09 15.40 1.72
CA GLN A 458 13.24 15.60 0.84
C GLN A 458 14.27 16.55 1.49
N ASN A 459 13.81 17.68 2.04
CA ASN A 459 14.70 18.70 2.59
C ASN A 459 14.89 18.61 4.11
N THR A 460 14.19 17.71 4.80
CA THR A 460 14.25 17.60 6.27
C THR A 460 15.61 17.09 6.76
N VAL A 461 16.16 17.73 7.79
CA VAL A 461 17.39 17.29 8.48
C VAL A 461 17.00 16.59 9.78
N TYR A 462 17.58 15.40 10.00
CA TYR A 462 17.29 14.51 11.13
C TYR A 462 18.50 14.28 12.02
#